data_AF-A0A2M7T195-F1
#
_entry.id   AF-A0A2M7T195-F1
#
_cell.length_a   1.000
_cell.length_b   1.000
_cell.length_c   1.000
_cell.angle_alpha   90.00
_cell.angle_beta   90.00
_cell.angle_gamma   90.00
#
_symmetry.space_group_name_H-M   'P 1'
#
loop_
_entity.id
_entity.type
_entity.pdbx_description
1 polymer ?
#
loop_
_entity_poly.entity_id
_entity_poly.type
_entity_poly.pdbx_seq_one_letter_code
_entity_poly.pdbx_strand_id
1 'polypeptide(L)' 'MRMEDMDAVAASVGPGLTTALVVGSMFAKTLAVAANKPFIPVNHIEGHALS' A
#
# COMPACT_ATOMS: atom_id res chain seq x y z
N MET A 1 -13.25 -8.03 9.58
CA MET A 1 -13.26 -7.33 8.28
C MET A 1 -12.99 -8.36 7.22
N ARG A 2 -13.87 -8.48 6.24
CA ARG A 2 -13.69 -9.35 5.08
C ARG A 2 -12.99 -8.55 3.99
N MET A 3 -12.33 -9.23 3.06
CA MET A 3 -11.62 -8.56 1.95
C MET A 3 -12.58 -7.71 1.09
N GLU A 4 -13.84 -8.13 1.02
CA GLU A 4 -14.94 -7.43 0.35
C GLU A 4 -15.31 -6.09 1.00
N ASP A 5 -15.05 -5.92 2.30
CA ASP A 5 -15.33 -4.69 3.05
C ASP A 5 -14.26 -3.59 2.81
N MET A 6 -13.21 -3.87 2.02
CA MET A 6 -12.14 -2.92 1.70
C MET A 6 -12.40 -2.21 0.35
N ASP A 7 -12.19 -0.90 0.29
CA ASP A 7 -12.32 -0.14 -0.97
C ASP A 7 -11.02 -0.03 -1.76
N ALA A 8 -9.87 -0.03 -1.07
CA ALA A 8 -8.54 0.12 -1.66
C ALA A 8 -7.45 -0.49 -0.76
N VAL A 9 -6.26 -0.70 -1.33
CA VAL A 9 -5.04 -1.03 -0.58
C VAL A 9 -4.03 0.08 -0.77
N ALA A 10 -3.61 0.73 0.32
CA ALA A 10 -2.57 1.74 0.28
C ALA A 10 -1.27 1.22 0.92
N ALA A 11 -0.11 1.59 0.35
CA ALA A 11 1.18 1.28 0.96
C ALA A 11 2.22 2.36 0.70
N SER A 12 3.13 2.53 1.65
CA SER A 12 4.24 3.47 1.54
C SER A 12 5.26 3.00 0.50
N VAL A 13 5.53 3.84 -0.49
CA VAL A 13 6.53 3.57 -1.56
C VAL A 13 7.83 4.37 -1.39
N GLY A 14 7.93 5.19 -0.35
CA GLY A 14 9.16 5.87 0.08
C GLY A 14 8.90 7.22 0.76
N PRO A 15 9.92 7.89 1.33
CA PRO A 15 11.29 7.40 1.52
C PRO A 15 11.38 6.30 2.58
N GLY A 16 12.43 5.49 2.52
CA GLY A 16 12.65 4.36 3.43
C GLY A 16 13.71 3.39 2.90
N LEU A 17 13.91 2.27 3.59
CA LEU A 17 14.85 1.24 3.16
C LEU A 17 14.37 0.56 1.87
N THR A 18 15.14 0.65 0.78
CA THR A 18 14.75 0.19 -0.56
C THR A 18 14.23 -1.24 -0.60
N THR A 19 14.90 -2.18 0.08
CA THR A 19 14.49 -3.60 0.09
C THR A 19 13.14 -3.80 0.79
N ALA A 20 12.93 -3.13 1.93
CA ALA A 20 11.67 -3.17 2.66
C ALA A 20 10.53 -2.54 1.83
N LEU A 21 10.79 -1.42 1.15
CA LEU A 21 9.82 -0.77 0.28
C LEU A 21 9.42 -1.66 -0.90
N VAL A 22 10.38 -2.33 -1.54
CA VAL A 22 10.09 -3.26 -2.65
C VAL A 22 9.23 -4.42 -2.16
N VAL A 23 9.61 -5.07 -1.06
CA VAL A 23 8.86 -6.21 -0.52
C VAL A 23 7.44 -5.79 -0.09
N GLY A 24 7.32 -4.71 0.68
CA GLY A 24 6.03 -4.20 1.16
C GLY A 24 5.11 -3.74 0.02
N SER A 25 5.66 -3.01 -0.97
CA SER A 25 4.89 -2.53 -2.13
C SER A 25 4.44 -3.69 -3.02
N MET A 26 5.27 -4.71 -3.22
CA MET A 26 4.89 -5.90 -3.99
C MET A 26 3.80 -6.69 -3.29
N PHE A 27 3.90 -6.87 -1.97
CA PHE A 27 2.86 -7.52 -1.18
C PHE A 27 1.54 -6.76 -1.28
N ALA A 28 1.54 -5.46 -1.02
CA ALA A 28 0.34 -4.64 -1.03
C ALA A 28 -0.30 -4.58 -2.43
N LYS A 29 0.50 -4.44 -3.49
CA LYS A 29 0.01 -4.47 -4.87
C LYS A 29 -0.60 -5.83 -5.23
N THR A 30 0.05 -6.92 -4.83
CA THR A 30 -0.48 -8.28 -5.07
C THR A 30 -1.78 -8.51 -4.31
N LEU A 31 -1.86 -8.03 -3.06
CA LEU A 31 -3.08 -8.08 -2.27
C LEU A 31 -4.22 -7.29 -2.93
N ALA A 32 -3.93 -6.08 -3.43
CA ALA A 32 -4.91 -5.26 -4.16
C ALA A 32 -5.46 -6.00 -5.39
N VAL A 33 -4.57 -6.61 -6.18
CA VAL A 33 -4.95 -7.42 -7.35
C VAL A 33 -5.79 -8.62 -6.93
N ALA A 34 -5.38 -9.36 -5.90
CA ALA A 34 -6.12 -10.53 -5.41
C ALA A 34 -7.51 -10.17 -4.87
N ALA A 35 -7.64 -8.99 -4.25
CA ALA A 35 -8.91 -8.46 -3.75
C ALA A 35 -9.76 -7.78 -4.85
N ASN A 36 -9.24 -7.64 -6.07
CA ASN A 36 -9.82 -6.83 -7.14
C ASN A 36 -10.13 -5.39 -6.69
N LYS A 37 -9.19 -4.77 -5.97
CA LYS A 37 -9.27 -3.41 -5.44
C LYS A 37 -8.13 -2.54 -5.97
N PRO A 38 -8.31 -1.21 -6.06
CA PRO A 38 -7.23 -0.29 -6.45
C PRO A 38 -6.07 -0.31 -5.44
N PHE A 39 -4.85 -0.21 -5.97
CA PHE A 39 -3.64 0.02 -5.20
C PHE A 39 -3.28 1.51 -5.21
N ILE A 40 -3.06 2.10 -4.02
CA ILE A 40 -2.72 3.51 -3.84
C ILE A 40 -1.28 3.61 -3.31
N PRO A 41 -0.31 4.01 -4.13
CA PRO A 41 1.04 4.29 -3.64
C PRO A 41 1.03 5.58 -2.82
N VAL A 42 1.60 5.54 -1.62
CA VAL A 42 1.64 6.69 -0.70
C VAL A 42 3.10 7.07 -0.41
N ASN A 43 3.42 8.35 -0.45
CA ASN A 43 4.68 8.81 0.12
C ASN A 43 4.61 8.75 1.64
N HIS A 44 5.61 8.15 2.28
CA HIS A 44 5.70 7.97 3.72
C HIS A 44 5.58 9.29 4.49
N ILE A 45 6.21 10.36 4.01
CA ILE A 45 6.14 11.68 4.67
C ILE A 45 4.77 12.34 4.44
N GLU A 46 4.20 12.25 3.24
CA GLU A 46 2.83 12.71 2.99
C GLU A 46 1.83 11.95 3.86
N GLY A 47 2.04 10.65 4.06
CA GLY A 47 1.25 9.82 4.95
C GLY A 47 1.28 10.31 6.40
N HIS A 48 2.43 10.80 6.88
CA HIS A 48 2.53 11.44 8.18
C HIS A 48 1.91 12.84 8.23
N ALA A 49 1.92 13.58 7.12
CA ALA A 49 1.39 14.94 7.07
C ALA A 49 -0.14 14.99 6.97
N LEU A 50 -0.77 13.96 6.39
CA LEU A 50 -2.20 13.90 6.06
C LEU A 50 -3.01 12.90 6.91
N SER A 51 -2.38 12.23 7.88
CA SER A 51 -3.02 11.24 8.77
C SER A 51 -3.92 11.85 9.83
#